data_AF-A0A1Z9Z3M3-F1
#
_entry.id   AF-A0A1Z9Z3M3-F1
#
_cell.length_a   1.000
_cell.length_b   1.000
_cell.length_c   1.000
_cell.angle_alpha   90.00
_cell.angle_beta   90.00
_cell.angle_gamma   90.00
#
_symmetry.space_group_name_H-M   'P 1'
#
loop_
_entity.id
_entity.type
_entity.pdbx_description
1 polymer ?
#
loop_
_entity_poly.entity_id
_entity_poly.type
_entity_poly.pdbx_seq_one_letter_code
_entity_poly.pdbx_strand_id
1 'polypeptide(L)'
;MTLLNQDQFLRIKDLANFPKRPERTYTYKDGKLKGTVKRIGARQASKGMIGVSDKTIWQWVKQGEFPAPIKLGNITVWKLSEVQAWMQSKGLEA
;
A
#
# COMPACT_ATOMS: atom_id res chain seq x y z
N MET A 1 33.40 -1.85 17.65
CA MET A 1 32.60 -2.63 16.68
C MET A 1 31.26 -1.95 16.52
N THR A 2 31.17 -0.95 15.65
CA THR A 2 29.93 -0.22 15.38
C THR A 2 29.38 -0.70 14.05
N LEU A 3 28.33 -1.52 14.11
CA LEU A 3 27.55 -1.88 12.92
C LEU A 3 26.87 -0.59 12.45
N LEU A 4 27.31 -0.07 11.31
CA LEU A 4 26.61 0.97 10.57
C LEU A 4 25.25 0.39 10.18
N ASN A 5 24.22 0.72 10.96
CA ASN A 5 22.84 0.48 10.58
C ASN A 5 22.62 1.22 9.26
N GLN A 6 22.65 0.47 8.16
CA GLN A 6 22.19 0.95 6.86
C GLN A 6 20.68 1.12 6.99
N ASP A 7 20.27 2.32 7.39
CA ASP A 7 18.86 2.68 7.48
C ASP A 7 18.26 2.53 6.07
N GLN A 8 17.53 1.44 5.87
CA GLN A 8 16.98 1.09 4.56
C GLN A 8 15.79 2.00 4.27
N PHE A 9 15.81 2.63 3.10
CA PHE A 9 14.72 3.49 2.66
C PHE A 9 13.67 2.67 1.93
N LEU A 10 12.46 2.64 2.49
CA LEU A 10 11.30 2.00 1.88
C LEU A 10 10.54 2.99 1.01
N ARG A 11 10.06 2.52 -0.14
CA ARG A 11 9.12 3.26 -0.99
C ARG A 11 7.70 2.79 -0.70
N ILE A 12 6.72 3.58 -1.12
CA ILE A 12 5.29 3.25 -1.01
C ILE A 12 4.96 1.85 -1.57
N LYS A 13 5.70 1.38 -2.59
CA LYS A 13 5.50 0.07 -3.22
C LYS A 13 5.98 -1.11 -2.37
N ASP A 14 6.98 -0.90 -1.51
CA ASP A 14 7.46 -1.90 -0.53
C ASP A 14 6.57 -1.96 0.71
N LEU A 15 5.89 -0.84 1.01
CA LEU A 15 4.98 -0.72 2.13
C LEU A 15 3.59 -1.27 1.80
N ALA A 16 3.03 -0.90 0.64
CA ALA A 16 1.64 -1.18 0.29
C ALA A 16 1.41 -2.59 -0.27
N ASN A 17 0.47 -3.32 0.34
CA ASN A 17 -0.07 -4.57 -0.18
C ASN A 17 -1.40 -4.33 -0.91
N PHE A 18 -1.43 -4.69 -2.19
CA PHE A 18 -2.66 -4.81 -2.94
C PHE A 18 -3.18 -6.23 -2.81
N PRO A 19 -4.34 -6.48 -2.15
CA PRO A 19 -4.91 -7.82 -2.17
C PRO A 19 -5.22 -8.24 -3.61
N LYS A 20 -4.93 -9.52 -3.93
CA LYS A 20 -5.28 -10.15 -5.21
C LYS A 20 -6.77 -9.91 -5.45
N ARG A 21 -7.11 -9.17 -6.51
CA ARG A 21 -8.51 -9.04 -6.92
C ARG A 21 -8.77 -10.04 -8.04
N PRO A 22 -9.65 -11.04 -7.83
CA PRO A 22 -10.07 -11.93 -8.90
C PRO A 22 -10.86 -11.13 -9.94
N GLU A 23 -10.86 -11.63 -11.18
CA GLU A 23 -11.70 -11.08 -12.24
C GLU A 23 -13.17 -11.15 -11.82
N ARG A 24 -13.89 -10.04 -11.98
CA ARG A 24 -15.35 -10.01 -11.76
C ARG A 24 -16.04 -9.43 -12.96
N THR A 25 -17.11 -10.10 -13.37
CA THR A 25 -17.98 -9.69 -14.47
C THR A 25 -19.21 -9.00 -13.90
N TYR A 26 -19.52 -7.80 -14.40
CA TYR A 26 -20.78 -7.12 -14.08
C TYR A 26 -21.70 -7.17 -15.30
N THR A 27 -22.85 -7.83 -15.17
CA THR A 27 -23.89 -7.90 -16.20
C THR A 27 -24.92 -6.81 -15.94
N TYR A 28 -25.10 -5.89 -16.89
CA TYR A 28 -26.13 -4.87 -16.79
C TYR A 28 -27.51 -5.50 -17.00
N LYS A 29 -28.39 -5.33 -16.00
CA LYS A 29 -29.72 -5.96 -15.98
C LYS A 29 -30.79 -5.13 -16.70
N ASP A 30 -30.58 -3.83 -16.90
CA ASP A 30 -31.58 -2.93 -17.51
C ASP A 30 -30.97 -1.75 -18.29
N GLY A 31 -31.75 -1.15 -19.20
CA GLY A 31 -31.37 -0.02 -20.06
C GLY A 31 -30.78 -0.39 -21.44
N LYS A 32 -30.29 0.60 -22.19
CA LYS A 32 -29.68 0.44 -23.54
C LYS A 32 -28.46 -0.50 -23.59
N LEU A 33 -27.87 -0.84 -22.44
CA LEU A 33 -26.69 -1.72 -22.29
C LEU A 33 -27.05 -3.10 -21.73
N LYS A 34 -28.34 -3.44 -21.65
CA LYS A 34 -28.84 -4.73 -21.17
C LYS A 34 -28.24 -5.87 -22.00
N GLY A 35 -27.50 -6.76 -21.33
CA GLY A 35 -26.76 -7.87 -21.96
C GLY A 35 -25.27 -7.62 -22.18
N THR A 36 -24.78 -6.39 -22.06
CA THR A 36 -23.34 -6.11 -22.13
C THR A 36 -22.66 -6.53 -20.81
N VAL A 37 -21.51 -7.20 -20.90
CA VAL A 37 -20.70 -7.60 -19.73
C VAL A 37 -19.53 -6.64 -19.57
N LYS A 38 -19.44 -5.96 -18.44
CA LYS A 38 -18.22 -5.23 -18.07
C LYS A 38 -17.28 -6.18 -17.35
N ARG A 39 -16.20 -6.56 -18.04
CA ARG A 39 -15.09 -7.33 -17.47
C ARG A 39 -14.18 -6.37 -16.70
N ILE A 40 -14.01 -6.63 -15.41
CA ILE A 40 -13.01 -5.94 -14.59
C ILE A 40 -11.82 -6.88 -14.49
N GLY A 41 -10.70 -6.51 -15.11
CA GLY A 41 -9.49 -7.32 -15.16
C GLY A 41 -8.95 -7.66 -13.78
N ALA A 42 -8.39 -8.86 -13.65
CA ALA A 42 -7.71 -9.30 -12.43
C ALA A 42 -6.41 -8.50 -12.20
N ARG A 43 -6.05 -8.30 -10.93
CA ARG A 43 -4.74 -7.77 -10.54
C ARG A 43 -4.05 -8.72 -9.56
N GLN A 44 -2.75 -8.91 -9.73
CA GLN A 44 -1.92 -9.72 -8.84
C GLN A 44 -1.72 -9.03 -7.48
N ALA A 45 -1.40 -9.82 -6.45
CA ALA A 45 -1.07 -9.28 -5.14
C ALA A 45 0.34 -8.69 -5.13
N SER A 46 0.53 -7.48 -4.59
CA SER A 46 1.87 -6.95 -4.34
C SER A 46 2.36 -7.41 -2.98
N LYS A 47 3.64 -7.79 -2.89
CA LYS A 47 4.29 -8.14 -1.63
C LYS A 47 4.67 -6.85 -0.90
N GLY A 48 3.76 -6.32 -0.09
CA GLY A 48 4.01 -5.19 0.80
C GLY A 48 4.10 -5.63 2.26
N MET A 49 4.94 -4.96 3.06
CA MET A 49 5.06 -5.24 4.50
C MET A 49 3.76 -4.95 5.26
N ILE A 50 2.97 -4.01 4.77
CA ILE A 50 1.72 -3.58 5.41
C ILE A 50 0.56 -3.99 4.49
N GLY A 51 -0.42 -4.70 5.05
CA GLY A 51 -1.62 -5.23 4.37
C GLY A 51 -2.58 -4.18 3.77
N VAL A 52 -2.13 -2.95 3.49
CA VAL A 52 -2.96 -1.81 3.10
C VAL A 52 -2.56 -1.23 1.76
N SER A 53 -3.50 -0.53 1.12
CA SER A 53 -3.26 0.14 -0.17
C SER A 53 -2.46 1.44 -0.01
N ASP A 54 -1.82 1.90 -1.09
CA ASP A 54 -1.06 3.17 -1.13
C ASP A 54 -1.88 4.36 -0.59
N LYS A 55 -3.15 4.45 -0.98
CA LYS A 55 -4.06 5.53 -0.59
C LYS A 55 -4.29 5.55 0.92
N THR A 56 -4.38 4.38 1.55
CA THR A 56 -4.57 4.26 3.00
C THR A 56 -3.34 4.76 3.75
N ILE A 57 -2.13 4.43 3.28
CA ILE A 57 -0.89 4.94 3.87
C ILE A 57 -0.83 6.46 3.76
N TRP A 58 -1.14 7.03 2.59
CA TRP A 58 -1.20 8.49 2.42
C TRP A 58 -2.26 9.16 3.29
N GLN A 59 -3.39 8.48 3.54
CA GLN A 59 -4.39 8.97 4.50
C GLN A 59 -3.83 9.01 5.91
N TRP A 60 -3.12 7.96 6.36
CA TRP A 60 -2.49 7.96 7.68
C TRP A 60 -1.38 8.99 7.82
N VAL A 61 -0.59 9.19 6.76
CA VAL A 61 0.39 10.28 6.69
C VAL A 61 -0.30 11.63 6.85
N LYS A 62 -1.42 11.86 6.15
CA LYS A 62 -2.21 13.09 6.27
C LYS A 62 -2.83 13.25 7.66
N GLN A 63 -3.19 12.15 8.31
CA GLN A 63 -3.73 12.12 9.67
C GLN A 63 -2.64 12.25 10.75
N GLY A 64 -1.36 12.19 10.38
CA GLY A 64 -0.24 12.20 11.34
C GLY A 64 -0.08 10.89 12.11
N GLU A 65 -0.80 9.84 11.71
CA GLU A 65 -0.72 8.52 12.33
C GLU A 65 0.47 7.71 11.82
N PHE A 66 1.01 8.01 10.63
CA PHE A 66 2.11 7.29 9.99
C PHE A 66 3.40 8.12 9.99
N PRO A 67 4.60 7.50 10.01
CA PRO A 67 5.86 8.24 9.96
C PRO A 67 5.94 9.21 8.77
N ALA A 68 6.63 10.32 9.01
CA ALA A 68 6.70 11.41 8.06
C ALA A 68 7.40 10.97 6.76
N PRO A 69 6.81 11.27 5.60
CA PRO A 69 7.45 10.99 4.31
C PRO A 69 8.69 11.85 4.14
N ILE A 70 9.83 11.23 3.84
CA ILE A 70 11.07 11.92 3.47
C ILE A 70 11.07 12.08 1.95
N LYS A 71 11.16 13.33 1.48
CA LYS A 71 11.21 13.62 0.05
C LYS A 71 12.66 13.63 -0.42
N LEU A 72 13.04 12.64 -1.23
CA LEU A 72 14.34 12.55 -1.89
C LEU A 72 14.17 12.86 -3.39
N GLY A 73 14.28 14.13 -3.74
CA GLY A 73 14.02 14.61 -5.10
C GLY A 73 12.57 14.41 -5.53
N ASN A 74 12.34 13.58 -6.55
CA ASN A 74 11.00 13.24 -7.04
C ASN A 74 10.39 12.00 -6.36
N ILE A 75 11.11 11.38 -5.43
CA ILE A 75 10.71 10.13 -4.78
C ILE A 75 10.40 10.40 -3.32
N THR A 76 9.32 9.82 -2.82
CA THR A 76 9.02 9.78 -1.39
C THR A 76 9.45 8.45 -0.80
N VAL A 77 10.21 8.51 0.29
CA VAL A 77 10.73 7.36 1.01
C VAL A 77 10.43 7.47 2.50
N TRP A 78 10.45 6.33 3.18
CA TRP A 78 10.33 6.20 4.63
C TRP A 78 11.52 5.42 5.17
N LYS A 79 11.93 5.72 6.40
CA LYS A 79 12.93 4.93 7.11
C LYS A 79 12.32 3.63 7.59
N LEU A 80 12.98 2.51 7.32
CA LEU A 80 12.57 1.19 7.81
C LEU A 80 12.41 1.20 9.34
N SER A 81 13.36 1.82 10.06
CA SER A 81 13.36 1.92 11.52
C SER A 81 12.09 2.61 12.06
N GLU A 82 11.65 3.70 11.43
CA GLU A 82 10.43 4.43 11.85
C GLU A 82 9.16 3.65 11.50
N VAL A 83 9.14 2.98 10.34
CA VAL A 83 8.02 2.13 9.94
C VAL A 83 7.88 0.94 10.88
N GLN A 84 8.99 0.29 11.27
CA GLN A 84 8.97 -0.81 12.22
C GLN A 84 8.49 -0.36 13.60
N ALA A 85 8.98 0.77 14.10
CA ALA A 85 8.51 1.35 15.37
C ALA A 85 7.01 1.66 15.32
N TRP A 86 6.53 2.17 14.19
CA TRP A 86 5.10 2.40 13.96
C TRP A 86 4.28 1.10 13.94
N MET A 87 4.77 0.05 13.25
CA MET A 87 4.10 -1.26 13.21
C MET A 87 3.99 -1.87 14.61
N GLN A 88 5.07 -1.78 15.40
CA GLN A 88 5.07 -2.18 16.81
C GLN A 88 4.06 -1.38 17.63
N SER A 89 3.99 -0.06 17.45
CA SER A 89 3.03 0.79 18.16
C SER A 89 1.57 0.48 17.80
N LYS A 90 1.30 -0.04 16.60
CA LYS A 90 -0.06 -0.44 16.17
C LYS A 90 -0.40 -1.91 16.53
N GLY A 91 0.51 -2.65 17.16
CA GLY A 91 0.30 -4.06 17.51
C GLY A 91 0.19 -4.98 16.29
N LEU A 92 0.73 -4.55 15.14
CA LEU A 92 0.89 -5.40 13.97
C LEU A 92 2.13 -6.28 14.21
N GLU A 93 1.98 -7.33 15.00
CA GLU A 93 3.00 -8.38 15.11
C GLU A 93 3.18 -9.06 13.75
N ALA A 94 4.46 -9.32 13.43
CA ALA A 94 4.94 -9.82 12.13
C ALA A 94 4.48 -11.24 11.81
#